data_AF-A0A0C9ZQC3-F1
#
_entry.id   AF-A0A0C9ZQC3-F1
#
_cell.length_a   1.000
_cell.length_b   1.000
_cell.length_c   1.000
_cell.angle_alpha   90.00
_cell.angle_beta   90.00
_cell.angle_gamma   90.00
#
_symmetry.space_group_name_H-M   'P 1'
#
loop_
_entity.id
_entity.type
_entity.pdbx_description
1 polymer ?
#
loop_
_entity_poly.entity_id
_entity_poly.type
_entity_poly.pdbx_seq_one_letter_code
_entity_poly.pdbx_strand_id
1 'polypeptide(L)'
;LWTKALRDRWNEEVMIVKHEMQWSINFFKHRAKHWLGHMHNTTSTGLTRHMCYAAQQSHIYDQLAAHAEHSFCNMIGLLQVLALVPVEVVVGTG
;
A
#
# COMPACT_ATOMS: atom_id res chain seq x y z
N LEU A 1 -29.46 11.14 14.09
CA LEU A 1 -29.19 9.69 13.95
C LEU A 1 -28.48 9.36 12.63
N TRP A 2 -28.99 9.80 11.48
CA TRP A 2 -28.37 9.61 10.16
C TRP A 2 -26.95 10.18 10.01
N THR A 3 -26.71 11.38 10.54
CA THR A 3 -25.39 12.03 10.53
C THR A 3 -24.32 11.26 11.32
N LYS A 4 -24.72 10.58 12.40
CA LYS A 4 -23.82 9.72 13.17
C LYS A 4 -23.51 8.42 12.42
N ALA A 5 -24.53 7.76 11.88
CA ALA A 5 -24.35 6.52 11.11
C ALA A 5 -23.47 6.73 9.86
N LEU A 6 -23.63 7.85 9.15
CA LEU A 6 -22.77 8.20 8.02
C LEU A 6 -21.31 8.42 8.42
N ARG A 7 -21.08 9.09 9.55
CA ARG A 7 -19.74 9.30 10.10
C ARG A 7 -19.09 7.98 10.51
N ASP A 8 -19.83 7.13 11.19
CA ASP A 8 -19.33 5.83 11.66
C ASP A 8 -18.97 4.93 10.46
N ARG A 9 -19.81 4.89 9.42
CA ARG A 9 -19.52 4.17 8.18
C ARG A 9 -18.28 4.71 7.47
N TRP A 10 -18.15 6.03 7.35
CA TRP A 10 -16.95 6.63 6.74
C TRP A 10 -15.67 6.27 7.49
N ASN A 11 -15.71 6.30 8.83
CA ASN A 11 -14.59 5.90 9.66
C ASN A 11 -14.23 4.42 9.46
N GLU A 12 -15.24 3.55 9.37
CA GLU A 12 -15.05 2.12 9.09
C GLU A 12 -14.39 1.89 7.72
N GLU A 13 -14.91 2.51 6.66
CA GLU A 13 -14.35 2.42 5.31
C GLU A 13 -12.89 2.88 5.27
N VAL A 14 -12.57 4.01 5.90
CA VAL A 14 -11.18 4.50 6.00
C VAL A 14 -10.28 3.50 6.73
N MET A 15 -10.78 2.85 7.79
CA MET A 15 -10.04 1.83 8.52
C MET A 15 -9.82 0.57 7.67
N ILE A 16 -10.83 0.12 6.92
CA ILE A 16 -10.72 -1.04 6.02
C ILE A 16 -9.67 -0.77 4.94
N VAL A 17 -9.76 0.37 4.24
CA VAL A 17 -8.82 0.73 3.17
C VAL A 17 -7.37 0.76 3.67
N LYS A 18 -7.13 1.25 4.90
CA LYS A 18 -5.79 1.21 5.52
C LYS A 18 -5.28 -0.21 5.73
N HIS A 19 -6.13 -1.12 6.21
CA HIS A 19 -5.75 -2.51 6.42
C HIS A 19 -5.49 -3.24 5.11
N GLU A 20 -6.37 -3.07 4.11
CA GLU A 20 -6.23 -3.68 2.79
C GLU A 20 -4.95 -3.21 2.08
N MET A 21 -4.63 -1.92 2.18
CA MET A 21 -3.38 -1.41 1.61
C MET A 21 -2.16 -1.99 2.33
N GLN A 22 -2.18 -2.05 3.67
CA GLN A 22 -1.09 -2.66 4.42
C GLN A 22 -0.89 -4.13 4.04
N TRP A 23 -1.98 -4.87 3.85
CA TRP A 23 -1.94 -6.25 3.35
C TRP A 23 -1.34 -6.34 1.95
N SER A 24 -1.73 -5.44 1.04
CA SER A 24 -1.20 -5.39 -0.32
C SER A 24 0.32 -5.13 -0.34
N ILE A 25 0.80 -4.17 0.45
CA ILE A 25 2.23 -3.89 0.62
C ILE A 25 2.95 -5.12 1.18
N ASN A 26 2.39 -5.76 2.21
CA ASN A 26 2.96 -6.97 2.81
C ASN A 26 3.03 -8.13 1.81
N PHE A 27 2.01 -8.28 0.97
CA PHE A 27 1.98 -9.27 -0.11
C PHE A 27 3.12 -9.03 -1.11
N PHE A 28 3.34 -7.78 -1.56
CA PHE A 28 4.46 -7.46 -2.44
C PHE A 28 5.81 -7.73 -1.80
N LYS A 29 6.01 -7.29 -0.55
CA LYS A 29 7.24 -7.57 0.22
C LYS A 29 7.46 -9.08 0.38
N HIS A 30 6.40 -9.86 0.62
CA HIS A 30 6.48 -11.32 0.70
C HIS A 30 6.87 -11.94 -0.64
N ARG A 31 6.28 -11.50 -1.75
CA ARG A 31 6.62 -11.99 -3.09
C ARG A 31 8.05 -11.65 -3.50
N ALA A 32 8.54 -10.45 -3.17
CA ALA A 32 9.93 -10.09 -3.39
C ALA A 32 10.88 -11.06 -2.69
N LYS A 33 10.67 -11.30 -1.39
CA LYS A 33 11.44 -12.28 -0.60
C LYS A 33 11.36 -13.70 -1.16
N HIS A 34 10.17 -14.12 -1.60
CA HIS A 34 9.98 -15.44 -2.21
C HIS A 34 10.83 -15.61 -3.48
N TRP A 35 10.85 -14.61 -4.36
CA TRP A 35 11.69 -14.63 -5.57
C TRP A 35 13.18 -14.58 -5.24
N LEU A 36 13.59 -13.78 -4.24
CA LEU A 36 14.96 -13.77 -3.75
C LEU A 36 15.41 -15.15 -3.24
N GLY A 37 14.55 -15.83 -2.48
CA GLY A 37 14.80 -17.21 -2.05
C GLY A 37 14.92 -18.19 -3.22
N HIS A 38 14.08 -18.03 -4.25
CA HIS A 38 14.16 -18.84 -5.47
C HIS A 38 15.48 -18.60 -6.25
N MET A 39 15.98 -17.37 -6.28
CA MET A 39 17.29 -17.03 -6.85
C MET A 39 18.41 -17.77 -6.12
N HIS A 40 18.40 -17.77 -4.78
CA HIS A 40 19.42 -18.48 -3.99
C HIS A 40 19.41 -20.00 -4.28
N ASN A 41 18.23 -20.60 -4.40
CA ASN A 41 18.09 -22.04 -4.70
C ASN A 41 18.49 -22.41 -6.14
N THR A 42 18.39 -21.48 -7.09
CA THR A 42 18.84 -21.70 -8.49
C THR A 42 20.33 -21.42 -8.68
N THR A 43 20.95 -20.69 -7.75
CA THR A 43 22.41 -20.50 -7.69
C THR A 43 23.11 -21.84 -7.46
N SER A 44 22.56 -22.70 -6.59
CA SER A 44 23.13 -24.03 -6.32
C SER A 44 23.03 -25.00 -7.50
N THR A 45 22.18 -24.73 -8.49
CA THR A 45 21.98 -25.60 -9.67
C THR A 45 22.65 -25.08 -10.94
N GLY A 46 23.33 -23.93 -10.90
CA GLY A 46 24.05 -23.36 -12.04
C GLY A 46 23.15 -22.79 -13.15
N LEU A 47 21.87 -22.49 -12.83
CA LEU A 47 20.86 -22.05 -13.79
C LEU A 47 20.81 -20.52 -13.93
N THR A 48 21.84 -19.93 -14.53
CA THR A 48 22.05 -18.46 -14.62
C THR A 48 20.85 -17.66 -15.14
N ARG A 49 20.12 -18.16 -16.16
CA ARG A 49 18.91 -17.48 -16.69
C ARG A 49 17.78 -17.40 -15.67
N HIS A 50 17.58 -18.46 -14.89
CA HIS A 50 16.54 -18.51 -13.87
C HIS A 50 16.87 -17.58 -12.70
N MET A 51 18.15 -17.46 -12.35
CA MET A 51 18.61 -16.49 -11.36
C MET A 51 18.32 -15.06 -11.80
N CYS A 52 18.66 -14.69 -13.04
CA CYS A 52 18.42 -13.34 -13.55
C CYS A 52 16.93 -12.99 -13.56
N TYR A 53 16.07 -13.93 -14.00
CA TYR A 53 14.63 -13.74 -13.96
C TYR A 53 14.10 -13.59 -12.53
N ALA A 54 14.53 -14.45 -11.60
CA ALA A 54 14.11 -14.38 -10.20
C ALA A 54 14.57 -13.07 -9.53
N ALA A 55 15.79 -12.60 -9.81
CA ALA A 55 16.29 -11.31 -9.35
C ALA A 55 15.44 -10.15 -9.88
N GLN A 56 15.09 -10.18 -11.17
CA GLN A 56 14.22 -9.17 -11.78
C GLN A 56 12.83 -9.16 -11.13
N GLN A 57 12.24 -10.34 -10.91
CA GLN A 57 10.94 -10.43 -10.24
C GLN A 57 11.00 -9.89 -8.81
N SER A 58 12.04 -10.24 -8.04
CA SER A 58 12.26 -9.67 -6.70
C SER A 58 12.29 -8.15 -6.74
N HIS A 59 13.05 -7.58 -7.68
CA HIS A 59 13.19 -6.13 -7.82
C HIS A 59 11.86 -5.43 -8.17
N ILE A 60 11.07 -6.01 -9.08
CA ILE A 60 9.75 -5.46 -9.47
C ILE A 60 8.82 -5.42 -8.25
N TYR A 61 8.75 -6.50 -7.47
CA TYR A 61 7.87 -6.54 -6.29
C TYR A 61 8.32 -5.56 -5.19
N ASP A 62 9.63 -5.36 -5.02
CA ASP A 62 10.14 -4.33 -4.10
C ASP A 62 9.76 -2.92 -4.56
N GLN A 63 9.88 -2.62 -5.86
CA GLN A 63 9.44 -1.33 -6.42
C GLN A 63 7.93 -1.12 -6.25
N LEU A 64 7.11 -2.16 -6.47
CA LEU A 64 5.68 -2.11 -6.25
C LEU A 64 5.34 -1.83 -4.78
N ALA A 65 6.03 -2.48 -3.85
CA ALA A 65 5.84 -2.25 -2.42
C ALA A 65 6.19 -0.81 -2.03
N ALA A 66 7.35 -0.31 -2.45
CA ALA A 66 7.79 1.05 -2.18
C ALA A 66 6.85 2.09 -2.80
N HIS A 67 6.41 1.87 -4.03
CA HIS A 67 5.47 2.77 -4.70
C HIS A 67 4.11 2.79 -4.01
N ALA A 68 3.56 1.63 -3.65
CA ALA A 68 2.29 1.53 -2.93
C ALA A 68 2.35 2.22 -1.56
N GLU A 69 3.43 1.98 -0.80
CA GLU A 69 3.68 2.61 0.50
C GLU A 69 3.76 4.14 0.39
N HIS A 70 4.56 4.67 -0.54
CA HIS A 70 4.70 6.10 -0.75
C HIS A 70 3.39 6.76 -1.22
N SER A 71 2.73 6.17 -2.22
CA SER A 71 1.47 6.69 -2.76
C SER A 71 0.36 6.69 -1.70
N PHE A 72 0.29 5.64 -0.86
CA PHE A 72 -0.70 5.57 0.19
C PHE A 72 -0.44 6.53 1.35
N CYS A 73 0.81 6.64 1.81
CA CYS A 73 1.19 7.62 2.83
C CYS A 73 0.85 9.05 2.39
N ASN A 74 1.12 9.39 1.13
CA ASN A 74 0.76 10.69 0.57
C ASN A 74 -0.77 10.89 0.54
N MET A 75 -1.52 9.88 0.10
CA MET A 75 -2.99 9.94 0.03
C MET A 75 -3.63 10.09 1.43
N ILE A 76 -3.17 9.33 2.41
CA ILE A 76 -3.64 9.46 3.80
C ILE A 76 -3.23 10.80 4.41
N GLY A 77 -2.02 11.28 4.14
CA GLY A 77 -1.57 12.60 4.60
C GLY A 77 -2.47 13.72 4.07
N LEU A 78 -2.83 13.67 2.78
CA LEU A 78 -3.76 14.63 2.18
C LEU A 78 -5.16 14.55 2.80
N LEU A 79 -5.67 13.35 3.06
CA LEU A 79 -6.97 13.17 3.73
C LEU A 79 -6.97 13.71 5.17
N GLN A 80 -5.88 13.56 5.91
CA GLN A 80 -5.75 14.13 7.26
C GLN A 80 -5.69 15.66 7.23
N VAL A 81 -4.96 16.26 6.28
CA VAL A 81 -4.91 17.71 6.09
C VAL A 81 -6.30 18.27 5.74
N LEU A 82 -7.05 17.61 4.86
CA LEU A 82 -8.40 18.02 4.49
C LEU A 82 -9.42 17.83 5.62
N ALA A 83 -9.28 16.79 6.44
CA ALA A 83 -10.15 16.56 7.59
C ALA A 83 -9.90 17.52 8.78
N LEU A 84 -8.72 18.18 8.81
CA LEU A 84 -8.40 19.23 9.78
C LEU A 84 -8.90 20.62 9.38
N VAL A 85 -9.44 20.77 8.16
CA VAL A 85 -10.15 22.00 7.77
C VAL A 85 -11.52 21.98 8.44
N PRO A 86 -11.84 22.94 9.32
CA PRO A 86 -13.14 22.96 9.98
C PRO A 86 -14.25 23.15 8.95
N VAL A 87 -15.28 22.30 9.04
CA VAL A 87 -16.51 22.31 8.21
C VAL A 87 -17.21 23.69 8.23
N GLU A 88 -16.93 24.53 9.22
CA GLU A 88 -17.48 25.87 9.35
C GLU A 88 -17.07 26.83 8.22
N VAL A 89 -16.01 26.54 7.45
CA VAL A 89 -15.58 27.37 6.32
C VAL A 89 -16.42 27.08 5.05
N VAL A 90 -17.08 25.93 4.94
CA VAL A 90 -17.80 25.51 3.71
C VAL A 90 -19.25 26.00 3.67
N VAL A 91 -19.85 26.37 4.81
CA VAL A 91 -21.25 26.86 4.87
C VAL A 91 -21.31 28.40 5.01
N GLY A 92 -20.16 29.08 4.97
CA GLY A 92 -20.03 30.48 5.33
C GLY A 92 -19.50 31.40 4.22
N THR A 93 -19.89 31.21 2.96
CA THR A 93 -19.75 32.26 1.95
C THR A 93 -20.88 32.17 0.91
N GLY A 94 -21.87 33.07 1.04
CA GLY A 94 -22.80 33.44 -0.03
C GLY A 94 -24.14 32.74 0.00
#